data_AF-A0A6G1SW89-F1
#
_entry.id   AF-A0A6G1SW89-F1
#
_cell.length_a   1.000
_cell.length_b   1.000
_cell.length_c   1.000
_cell.angle_alpha   90.00
_cell.angle_beta   90.00
_cell.angle_gamma   90.00
#
_symmetry.space_group_name_H-M   'P 1'
#
loop_
_entity.id
_entity.type
_entity.pdbx_description
1 polymer ?
#
loop_
_entity_poly.entity_id
_entity_poly.type
_entity_poly.pdbx_seq_one_letter_code
_entity_poly.pdbx_strand_id
1 'polypeptide(L)'
;MRREQIRTWSAAGIVVVLVIILVATLSPYGSAGAGGSLFARFDGWEYSFGIAPLVVHFTLFGLFGFMLALRYASSDLALTSPVRAMFMALLLIWVLGGATELAQGWTTTREPKFEDWVADMLGGSIGFFAGSIAARWVLSRLMAAR
;
A
#
# COMPACT_ATOMS: atom_id res chain seq x y z
N MET A 1 13.87 16.20 -11.71
CA MET A 1 12.40 15.96 -11.68
C MET A 1 11.72 17.12 -10.95
N ARG A 2 10.67 17.71 -11.50
CA ARG A 2 9.93 18.83 -10.86
C ARG A 2 8.99 18.30 -9.77
N ARG A 3 8.72 19.10 -8.73
CA ARG A 3 7.79 18.75 -7.62
C ARG A 3 6.41 18.30 -8.13
N GLU A 4 5.94 18.95 -9.19
CA GLU A 4 4.70 18.61 -9.89
C GLU A 4 4.71 17.19 -10.48
N GLN A 5 5.83 16.76 -11.08
CA GLN A 5 5.96 15.40 -11.62
C GLN A 5 5.87 14.36 -10.51
N ILE A 6 6.57 14.57 -9.38
CA ILE A 6 6.48 13.68 -8.21
C ILE A 6 5.04 13.61 -7.70
N ARG A 7 4.36 14.76 -7.64
CA ARG A 7 2.96 14.85 -7.21
C ARG A 7 2.03 14.05 -8.13
N THR A 8 2.21 14.13 -9.45
CA THR A 8 1.41 13.40 -10.45
C THR A 8 1.69 11.90 -10.41
N TRP A 9 2.97 11.50 -10.44
CA TRP A 9 3.36 10.09 -10.43
C TRP A 9 2.99 9.38 -9.12
N SER A 10 3.14 10.05 -7.96
CA SER A 10 2.70 9.49 -6.68
C SER A 10 1.19 9.32 -6.61
N ALA A 11 0.40 10.24 -7.17
CA ALA A 11 -1.05 10.08 -7.23
C ALA A 11 -1.47 8.91 -8.13
N ALA A 12 -0.87 8.80 -9.33
CA ALA A 12 -1.11 7.67 -10.22
C ALA A 12 -0.69 6.35 -9.56
N GLY A 13 0.47 6.31 -8.90
CA GLY A 13 0.96 5.16 -8.15
C GLY A 13 0.02 4.76 -7.02
N ILE A 14 -0.51 5.71 -6.25
CA ILE A 14 -1.52 5.46 -5.22
C ILE A 14 -2.76 4.79 -5.84
N VAL A 15 -3.30 5.32 -6.93
CA VAL A 15 -4.48 4.76 -7.59
C VAL A 15 -4.22 3.33 -8.08
N VAL A 16 -3.08 3.10 -8.73
CA VAL A 16 -2.69 1.77 -9.22
C VAL A 16 -2.58 0.78 -8.06
N VAL A 17 -1.88 1.14 -6.99
CA VAL A 17 -1.73 0.26 -5.81
C VAL A 17 -3.08 0.00 -5.14
N LEU A 18 -3.95 1.00 -5.03
CA LEU A 18 -5.31 0.82 -4.49
C LEU A 18 -6.14 -0.14 -5.33
N VAL A 19 -6.06 -0.05 -6.66
CA VAL A 19 -6.74 -1.00 -7.55
C VAL A 19 -6.21 -2.42 -7.34
N ILE A 20 -4.89 -2.59 -7.21
CA ILE A 20 -4.28 -3.90 -6.93
C ILE A 20 -4.76 -4.44 -5.57
N ILE A 21 -4.76 -3.61 -4.53
CA ILE A 21 -5.28 -3.97 -3.21
C ILE A 21 -6.74 -4.40 -3.31
N LEU A 22 -7.61 -3.59 -3.92
CA LEU A 22 -9.02 -3.91 -4.07
C LEU A 22 -9.26 -5.22 -4.82
N VAL A 23 -8.54 -5.44 -5.92
CA VAL A 23 -8.61 -6.70 -6.69
C VAL A 23 -8.15 -7.86 -5.82
N ALA A 24 -7.04 -7.72 -5.08
CA ALA A 24 -6.55 -8.78 -4.19
C ALA A 24 -7.54 -9.08 -3.06
N THR A 25 -8.12 -8.05 -2.44
CA THR A 25 -9.05 -8.15 -1.31
C THR A 25 -10.41 -8.73 -1.72
N LEU A 26 -10.98 -8.26 -2.82
CA LEU A 26 -12.35 -8.61 -3.24
C LEU A 26 -12.41 -9.78 -4.23
N SER A 27 -11.27 -10.25 -4.72
CA SER A 27 -11.23 -11.40 -5.61
C SER A 27 -11.58 -12.68 -4.85
N PRO A 28 -12.57 -13.46 -5.32
CA PRO A 28 -12.92 -14.76 -4.72
C PRO A 28 -11.80 -15.79 -4.89
N TYR A 29 -10.80 -15.51 -5.74
CA TYR A 29 -9.65 -16.38 -5.99
C TYR A 29 -8.53 -16.21 -4.95
N GLY A 30 -8.62 -15.25 -4.03
CA GLY A 30 -7.61 -15.01 -2.99
C GLY A 30 -7.55 -16.04 -1.87
N SER A 31 -8.35 -17.11 -1.94
CA SER A 31 -8.61 -18.04 -0.84
C SER A 31 -8.65 -19.51 -1.26
N ALA A 32 -7.93 -19.89 -2.31
CA ALA A 32 -7.66 -21.31 -2.52
C ALA A 32 -6.68 -21.78 -1.43
N GLY A 33 -7.23 -22.24 -0.30
CA GLY A 33 -6.66 -23.16 0.69
C GLY A 33 -5.23 -22.89 1.19
N ALA A 34 -5.08 -22.55 2.47
CA ALA A 34 -3.93 -22.90 3.32
C ALA A 34 -2.50 -22.52 2.86
N GLY A 35 -2.32 -21.67 1.86
CA GLY A 35 -0.99 -21.18 1.47
C GLY A 35 -1.00 -20.45 0.12
N GLY A 36 -0.97 -19.12 0.18
CA GLY A 36 -0.50 -18.22 -0.88
C GLY A 36 -0.69 -18.62 -2.34
N SER A 37 -1.73 -18.09 -2.98
CA SER A 37 -1.68 -17.89 -4.43
C SER A 37 -2.07 -16.44 -4.73
N LEU A 38 -1.09 -15.65 -5.19
CA LEU A 38 -1.31 -14.27 -5.64
C LEU A 38 -1.85 -14.21 -7.08
N PHE A 39 -2.17 -15.35 -7.68
CA PHE A 39 -2.55 -15.44 -9.08
C PHE A 39 -3.65 -16.48 -9.32
N ALA A 40 -4.54 -16.10 -10.24
CA ALA A 40 -5.77 -16.79 -10.55
C ALA A 40 -5.59 -18.22 -11.04
N ARG A 41 -6.58 -19.05 -10.72
CA ARG A 41 -6.81 -20.35 -11.35
C ARG A 41 -7.22 -20.12 -12.81
N PHE A 42 -6.29 -20.29 -13.74
CA PHE A 42 -6.57 -20.38 -15.18
C PHE A 42 -6.55 -21.85 -15.59
N ASP A 43 -7.65 -22.34 -16.16
CA ASP A 43 -7.75 -23.65 -16.83
C ASP A 43 -7.13 -24.86 -16.09
N GLY A 44 -7.41 -24.98 -14.79
CA GLY A 44 -7.03 -26.17 -14.02
C GLY A 44 -5.57 -26.26 -13.56
N TRP A 45 -4.75 -25.22 -13.81
CA TRP A 45 -3.41 -25.11 -13.26
C TRP A 45 -3.40 -24.20 -12.02
N GLU A 46 -3.13 -24.78 -10.85
CA GLU A 46 -2.89 -24.01 -9.61
C GLU A 46 -1.45 -23.53 -9.57
N TYR A 47 -1.25 -22.21 -9.74
CA TYR A 47 0.05 -21.57 -9.49
C TYR A 47 0.06 -20.95 -8.09
N SER A 48 0.42 -21.75 -7.10
CA SER A 48 0.68 -21.28 -5.74
C SER A 48 2.11 -20.76 -5.66
N PHE A 49 2.29 -19.44 -5.84
CA PHE A 49 3.49 -18.79 -5.33
C PHE A 49 3.36 -18.83 -3.81
N GLY A 50 3.95 -19.83 -3.14
CA GLY A 50 3.81 -20.11 -1.69
C GLY A 50 4.29 -19.01 -0.74
N ILE A 51 3.81 -17.78 -0.96
CA ILE A 51 4.06 -16.57 -0.20
C ILE A 51 3.00 -16.51 0.89
N ALA A 52 3.42 -16.38 2.14
CA ALA A 52 2.50 -16.25 3.26
C ALA A 52 1.57 -15.03 3.04
N PRO A 53 0.25 -15.14 3.30
CA PRO A 53 -0.70 -14.04 3.14
C PRO A 53 -0.26 -12.76 3.85
N LEU A 54 0.30 -12.89 5.06
CA LEU A 54 0.84 -11.78 5.84
C LEU A 54 1.89 -10.97 5.07
N VAL A 55 2.75 -11.63 4.29
CA VAL A 55 3.78 -10.97 3.46
C VAL A 55 3.15 -10.21 2.32
N VAL A 56 2.07 -10.72 1.72
CA VAL A 56 1.31 -10.03 0.67
C VAL A 56 0.69 -8.75 1.22
N HIS A 57 -0.04 -8.84 2.33
CA HIS A 57 -0.66 -7.72 3.04
C HIS A 57 0.38 -6.64 3.36
N PHE A 58 1.45 -7.05 4.05
CA PHE A 58 2.57 -6.17 4.40
C PHE A 58 3.18 -5.47 3.17
N THR A 59 3.40 -6.21 2.08
CA THR A 59 4.03 -5.67 0.87
C THR A 59 3.13 -4.70 0.13
N LEU A 60 1.85 -5.05 -0.07
CA LEU A 60 0.89 -4.21 -0.79
C LEU A 60 0.66 -2.89 -0.06
N PHE A 61 0.43 -2.95 1.26
CA PHE A 61 0.31 -1.74 2.05
C PHE A 61 1.64 -1.00 2.18
N GLY A 62 2.77 -1.69 2.23
CA GLY A 62 4.10 -1.07 2.16
C GLY A 62 4.31 -0.24 0.90
N LEU A 63 3.90 -0.75 -0.26
CA LEU A 63 3.92 0.01 -1.51
C LEU A 63 2.97 1.21 -1.46
N PHE A 64 1.77 1.04 -0.91
CA PHE A 64 0.81 2.13 -0.72
C PHE A 64 1.39 3.24 0.16
N GLY A 65 1.93 2.88 1.33
CA GLY A 65 2.58 3.80 2.26
C GLY A 65 3.76 4.52 1.62
N PHE A 66 4.58 3.81 0.84
CA PHE A 66 5.70 4.40 0.10
C PHE A 66 5.22 5.47 -0.91
N MET A 67 4.19 5.16 -1.71
CA MET A 67 3.62 6.13 -2.66
C MET A 67 2.97 7.32 -1.94
N LEU A 68 2.34 7.06 -0.79
CA LEU A 68 1.77 8.09 0.07
C LEU A 68 2.85 9.00 0.65
N ALA A 69 4.04 8.49 0.96
CA ALA A 69 5.16 9.29 1.42
C ALA A 69 5.74 10.19 0.31
N LEU A 70 5.81 9.71 -0.93
CA LEU A 70 6.16 10.55 -2.08
C LEU A 70 5.13 11.67 -2.30
N ARG A 71 3.85 11.36 -2.10
CA ARG A 71 2.78 12.35 -2.14
C ARG A 71 2.87 13.36 -1.00
N TYR A 72 3.14 12.89 0.21
CA TYR A 72 3.39 13.71 1.40
C TYR A 72 4.51 14.71 1.14
N ALA A 73 5.67 14.23 0.65
CA ALA A 73 6.85 15.04 0.37
C ALA A 73 6.63 16.13 -0.70
N SER A 74 5.64 15.95 -1.58
CA SER A 74 5.27 16.91 -2.62
C SER A 74 4.05 17.75 -2.29
N SER A 75 3.35 17.51 -1.16
CA SER A 75 2.13 18.21 -0.77
C SER A 75 2.37 19.57 -0.13
N ASP A 76 1.45 20.52 -0.31
CA ASP A 76 1.54 21.84 0.33
C ASP A 76 1.20 21.76 1.83
N LEU A 77 0.31 20.84 2.21
CA LEU A 77 -0.04 20.60 3.62
C LEU A 77 1.17 20.15 4.45
N ALA A 78 2.07 19.34 3.88
CA ALA A 78 3.28 18.94 4.58
C ALA A 78 4.27 20.11 4.78
N LEU A 79 4.24 21.14 3.94
CA LEU A 79 5.05 22.34 4.12
C LEU A 79 4.51 23.22 5.25
N THR A 80 3.19 23.35 5.36
CA THR A 80 2.56 24.22 6.37
C THR A 80 2.31 23.52 7.71
N SER A 81 2.11 22.20 7.69
CA SER A 81 1.68 21.43 8.87
C SER A 81 2.15 19.96 8.76
N PRO A 82 3.48 19.70 8.84
CA PRO A 82 4.06 18.38 8.60
C PRO A 82 3.51 17.29 9.53
N VAL A 83 3.38 17.59 10.82
CA VAL A 83 2.85 16.65 11.81
C VAL A 83 1.41 16.25 11.47
N ARG A 84 0.55 17.23 11.15
CA ARG A 84 -0.84 16.97 10.75
C ARG A 84 -0.91 16.13 9.49
N ALA A 85 -0.13 16.47 8.46
CA ALA A 85 -0.10 15.72 7.21
C ALA A 85 0.38 14.26 7.42
N MET A 86 1.38 14.06 8.29
CA MET A 86 1.86 12.73 8.65
C MET A 86 0.78 11.93 9.39
N PHE A 87 0.13 12.51 10.40
CA PHE A 87 -0.95 11.83 11.11
C PHE A 87 -2.12 11.47 10.18
N MET A 88 -2.50 12.36 9.27
CA MET A 88 -3.53 12.05 8.27
C MET A 88 -3.11 10.90 7.36
N ALA A 89 -1.85 10.84 6.94
CA ALA A 89 -1.34 9.75 6.11
C ALA A 89 -1.36 8.41 6.85
N LEU A 90 -0.89 8.36 8.10
CA LEU A 90 -0.91 7.15 8.92
C LEU A 90 -2.34 6.70 9.23
N LEU A 91 -3.22 7.63 9.60
CA LEU A 91 -4.63 7.32 9.83
C LEU A 91 -5.29 6.76 8.57
N LEU A 92 -5.01 7.33 7.39
CA LEU A 92 -5.51 6.83 6.12
C LEU A 92 -5.06 5.38 5.86
N ILE A 93 -3.79 5.06 6.10
CA ILE A 93 -3.27 3.69 5.98
C ILE A 93 -4.08 2.74 6.88
N TRP A 94 -4.28 3.12 8.14
CA TRP A 94 -4.92 2.26 9.13
C TRP A 94 -6.42 2.06 8.86
N VAL A 95 -7.11 3.14 8.51
CA VAL A 95 -8.53 3.09 8.13
C VAL A 95 -8.71 2.28 6.86
N LEU A 96 -7.83 2.44 5.87
CA LEU A 96 -7.90 1.68 4.63
C LEU A 96 -7.65 0.19 4.89
N GLY A 97 -6.64 -0.17 5.68
CA GLY A 97 -6.37 -1.56 6.07
C GLY A 97 -7.56 -2.20 6.78
N GLY A 98 -8.18 -1.46 7.71
CA GLY A 98 -9.40 -1.94 8.38
C GLY A 98 -10.58 -2.09 7.42
N ALA A 99 -10.77 -1.13 6.51
CA ALA A 99 -11.83 -1.18 5.52
C ALA A 99 -11.66 -2.34 4.52
N THR A 100 -10.43 -2.62 4.08
CA THR A 100 -10.15 -3.76 3.20
C THR A 100 -10.40 -5.07 3.93
N GLU A 101 -10.00 -5.18 5.20
CA GLU A 101 -10.23 -6.40 5.97
C GLU A 101 -11.71 -6.68 6.22
N LEU A 102 -12.48 -5.65 6.59
CA LEU A 102 -13.93 -5.78 6.73
C LEU A 102 -14.62 -6.10 5.41
N ALA A 103 -14.15 -5.54 4.29
CA ALA A 103 -14.70 -5.80 2.98
C ALA A 103 -14.49 -7.25 2.50
N GLN A 104 -13.51 -7.98 3.06
CA GLN A 104 -13.36 -9.42 2.78
C GLN A 104 -14.60 -10.22 3.19
N GLY A 105 -15.32 -9.78 4.23
CA GLY A 105 -16.57 -10.40 4.68
C GLY A 105 -17.73 -10.31 3.69
N TRP A 106 -17.59 -9.55 2.61
CA TRP A 106 -18.55 -9.54 1.50
C TRP A 106 -18.26 -10.63 0.47
N THR A 107 -17.11 -11.30 0.56
CA THR A 107 -16.76 -12.45 -0.28
C THR A 107 -17.16 -13.75 0.42
N THR A 108 -17.49 -14.79 -0.35
CA THR A 108 -17.87 -16.09 0.22
C THR A 108 -16.68 -16.98 0.57
N THR A 109 -15.46 -16.50 0.34
CA THR A 109 -14.27 -17.34 0.38
C THR A 109 -13.17 -16.79 1.28
N ARG A 110 -13.27 -15.54 1.74
CA ARG A 110 -12.34 -14.92 2.69
C ARG A 110 -13.04 -14.54 3.98
N GLU A 111 -12.30 -14.58 5.07
CA GLU A 111 -12.75 -14.13 6.38
C GLU A 111 -11.83 -13.02 6.89
N PRO A 112 -12.38 -11.96 7.52
CA PRO A 112 -11.58 -10.94 8.17
C PRO A 112 -10.67 -11.52 9.27
N LYS A 113 -9.38 -11.22 9.22
CA LYS A 113 -8.37 -11.62 10.18
C LYS A 113 -7.65 -10.42 10.75
N PHE A 114 -7.56 -10.38 12.08
CA PHE A 114 -6.85 -9.34 12.80
C PHE A 114 -5.36 -9.26 12.41
N GLU A 115 -4.72 -10.41 12.18
CA GLU A 115 -3.31 -10.48 11.79
C GLU A 115 -3.03 -9.83 10.43
N ASP A 116 -3.94 -10.01 9.46
CA ASP A 116 -3.82 -9.40 8.13
C ASP A 116 -3.98 -7.88 8.22
N TRP A 117 -4.92 -7.38 9.04
CA TRP A 117 -5.04 -5.95 9.34
C TRP A 117 -3.77 -5.37 9.99
N VAL A 118 -3.18 -6.08 10.95
CA VAL A 118 -1.92 -5.65 11.59
C VAL A 118 -0.78 -5.59 10.57
N ALA A 119 -0.71 -6.57 9.66
CA ALA A 119 0.27 -6.55 8.57
C ALA A 119 0.07 -5.36 7.62
N ASP A 120 -1.17 -5.03 7.27
CA ASP A 120 -1.49 -3.85 6.45
C ASP A 120 -1.04 -2.55 7.13
N MET A 121 -1.35 -2.39 8.43
CA MET A 121 -0.95 -1.22 9.21
C MET A 121 0.58 -1.08 9.31
N LEU A 122 1.27 -2.17 9.67
CA LEU A 122 2.72 -2.17 9.85
C LEU A 122 3.42 -1.97 8.51
N GLY A 123 3.00 -2.71 7.48
CA GLY A 123 3.50 -2.59 6.12
C GLY A 123 3.37 -1.15 5.63
N GLY A 124 2.17 -0.58 5.68
CA GLY A 124 1.94 0.80 5.22
C GLY A 124 2.70 1.85 6.03
N SER A 125 2.80 1.69 7.35
CA SER A 125 3.56 2.63 8.20
C SER A 125 5.06 2.56 7.88
N ILE A 126 5.64 1.35 7.79
CA ILE A 126 7.06 1.16 7.45
C ILE A 126 7.35 1.67 6.03
N GLY A 127 6.47 1.33 5.07
CA GLY A 127 6.55 1.82 3.70
C GLY A 127 6.53 3.34 3.63
N PHE A 128 5.68 3.99 4.43
CA PHE A 128 5.62 5.46 4.52
C PHE A 128 6.93 6.06 5.05
N PHE A 129 7.52 5.50 6.11
CA PHE A 129 8.80 6.01 6.62
C PHE A 129 9.95 5.76 5.64
N ALA A 130 10.01 4.57 5.03
CA ALA A 130 11.00 4.24 4.00
C ALA A 130 10.89 5.18 2.79
N GLY A 131 9.67 5.41 2.30
CA GLY A 131 9.40 6.36 1.21
C GLY A 131 9.76 7.79 1.57
N SER A 132 9.59 8.20 2.83
CA SER A 132 10.00 9.52 3.30
C SER A 132 11.52 9.69 3.32
N ILE A 133 12.27 8.64 3.66
CA ILE A 133 13.74 8.62 3.58
C ILE A 133 14.17 8.69 2.11
N ALA A 134 13.58 7.87 1.24
CA ALA A 134 13.87 7.87 -0.19
C ALA A 134 13.57 9.24 -0.83
N ALA A 135 12.43 9.85 -0.51
CA ALA A 135 12.07 11.18 -1.00
C ALA A 135 13.11 12.24 -0.60
N ARG A 136 13.56 12.23 0.66
CA ARG A 136 14.62 13.14 1.13
C ARG A 136 15.91 12.96 0.36
N TRP A 137 16.32 11.71 0.12
CA TRP A 137 17.53 11.41 -0.64
C TRP A 137 17.43 11.86 -2.10
N VAL A 138 16.30 11.62 -2.76
CA VAL A 138 16.07 12.08 -4.14
C VAL A 138 16.06 13.61 -4.22
N LEU A 139 15.36 14.28 -3.30
CA LEU A 139 15.27 15.73 -3.27
C LEU A 139 16.63 16.39 -2.99
N SER A 140 17.43 15.85 -2.07
CA SER A 140 18.76 16.39 -1.77
C SER A 140 19.71 16.28 -2.98
N ARG A 141 19.65 15.17 -3.71
CA ARG A 141 20.43 14.97 -4.96
C ARG A 141 20.00 15.93 -6.07
N LEU A 142 18.71 16.19 -6.20
CA LEU A 142 18.18 17.13 -7.21
C LEU A 142 18.53 18.59 -6.90
N MET A 143 18.69 18.95 -5.62
CA MET A 143 19.12 20.29 -5.21
C MET A 143 20.63 20.49 -5.40
N ALA A 144 21.45 19.47 -5.16
CA ALA A 144 22.91 19.55 -5.33
C ALA A 144 23.37 19.63 -6.80
N ALA A 145 22.49 19.28 -7.75
CA ALA A 145 22.78 19.32 -9.19
C ALA A 145 22.38 20.65 -9.87
N ARG A 146 22.02 21.67 -9.08
CA ARG A 146 21.71 23.03 -9.53
C ARG A 146 22.80 23.98 -9.09
#